data_AF-A0A8H6Z7K9-F1
#
_entry.id   AF-A0A8H6Z7K9-F1
#
_cell.length_a   1.000
_cell.length_b   1.000
_cell.length_c   1.000
_cell.angle_alpha   90.00
_cell.angle_beta   90.00
_cell.angle_gamma   90.00
#
_symmetry.space_group_name_H-M   'P 1'
#
loop_
_entity.id
_entity.type
_entity.pdbx_description
1 polymer ?
#
loop_
_entity_poly.entity_id
_entity_poly.type
_entity_poly.pdbx_seq_one_letter_code
_entity_poly.pdbx_strand_id
1 'polypeptide(L)'
;MGPQTTKGAITFGGVEFSQDASLFTAKSTKETILSAGPIGTPAILMNSGVGDKNALAALGIPSALDPPQRRPKCDPPMTFASWSTGSVSGTPTGDFICFRDSCTHPTSRGTITLQSNNPFDPPLIDPGLLVTDFDPFTARESIKKTYRFVEASVWKDYIIAPTVDLLNMSTDALDEFIRNTSDSSGHIVLTVAMSAKDASYGAPFVPSAHIRAATYVVAERGANLVKER
;
A
#
# COMPACT_ATOMS: atom_id res chain seq x y z
N MET A 1 3.86 16.50 19.95
CA MET A 1 2.89 17.52 20.36
C MET A 1 1.55 17.15 19.74
N GLY A 2 0.50 17.02 20.55
CA GLY A 2 -0.83 16.75 20.03
C GLY A 2 -1.40 17.91 19.21
N PRO A 3 -2.32 17.65 18.27
CA PRO A 3 -3.05 18.67 17.55
C PRO A 3 -3.87 19.58 18.49
N GLN A 4 -4.01 20.85 18.10
CA GLN A 4 -4.87 21.82 18.80
C GLN A 4 -6.07 22.20 17.93
N THR A 5 -7.25 22.26 18.55
CA THR A 5 -8.49 22.70 17.90
C THR A 5 -8.73 24.18 18.17
N THR A 6 -8.67 25.01 17.13
CA THR A 6 -8.98 26.44 17.20
C THR A 6 -10.06 26.78 16.17
N LYS A 7 -11.21 27.31 16.61
CA LYS A 7 -12.35 27.66 15.74
C LYS A 7 -12.83 26.53 14.80
N GLY A 8 -12.79 25.28 15.27
CA GLY A 8 -13.21 24.11 14.49
C GLY A 8 -12.18 23.62 13.46
N ALA A 9 -11.04 24.31 13.31
CA ALA A 9 -9.91 23.85 12.50
C ALA A 9 -8.86 23.17 13.39
N ILE A 10 -8.29 22.08 12.89
CA ILE A 10 -7.20 21.35 13.55
C ILE A 10 -5.88 21.95 13.07
N THR A 11 -5.02 22.26 14.02
CA THR A 11 -3.70 22.84 13.77
C THR A 11 -2.60 21.96 14.36
N PHE A 12 -1.53 21.80 13.60
CA PHE A 12 -0.33 21.04 14.00
C PHE A 12 0.84 22.01 14.15
N GLY A 13 1.29 22.23 15.38
CA GLY A 13 2.35 23.20 15.70
C GLY A 13 3.77 22.64 15.65
N GLY A 14 3.96 21.38 15.25
CA GLY A 14 5.27 20.74 15.19
C GLY A 14 5.21 19.22 15.28
N VAL A 15 6.35 18.61 15.60
CA VAL A 15 6.52 17.15 15.73
C VAL A 15 7.32 16.81 16.98
N GLU A 16 7.09 15.60 17.50
CA GLU A 16 8.00 14.92 18.43
C GLU A 16 8.71 13.81 17.67
N PHE A 17 10.00 13.64 17.92
CA PHE A 17 10.82 12.60 17.30
C PHE A 17 11.86 12.06 18.28
N SER A 18 12.38 10.87 17.97
CA SER A 18 13.46 10.25 18.74
C SER A 18 14.75 10.22 17.92
N GLN A 19 15.87 10.50 18.59
CA GLN A 19 17.22 10.26 18.08
C GLN A 19 18.04 9.68 19.23
N ASP A 20 18.71 8.54 19.00
CA ASP A 20 19.51 7.85 20.02
C ASP A 20 18.77 7.62 21.35
N ALA A 21 17.51 7.17 21.25
CA ALA A 21 16.57 6.95 22.36
C ALA A 21 16.18 8.20 23.16
N SER A 22 16.63 9.39 22.75
CA SER A 22 16.25 10.66 23.35
C SER A 22 15.10 11.30 22.57
N LEU A 23 14.11 11.83 23.30
CA LEU A 23 12.96 12.51 22.69
C LEU A 23 13.25 14.00 22.49
N PHE A 24 12.89 14.49 21.30
CA PHE A 24 13.05 15.86 20.88
C PHE A 24 11.72 16.41 20.34
N THR A 25 11.57 17.73 20.42
CA THR A 25 10.43 18.45 19.87
C THR A 25 10.90 19.53 18.92
N ALA A 26 10.35 19.54 17.71
CA ALA A 26 10.54 20.62 16.75
C ALA A 26 9.21 21.34 16.53
N LYS A 27 9.21 22.68 16.60
CA LYS A 27 8.01 23.50 16.32
C LYS A 27 8.00 23.95 14.87
N SER A 28 6.83 23.91 14.23
CA SER A 28 6.62 24.51 12.92
C SER A 28 6.03 25.92 13.09
N THR A 29 6.52 26.87 12.29
CA THR A 29 6.04 28.26 12.31
C THR A 29 4.94 28.53 11.28
N LYS A 30 4.82 27.67 10.26
CA LYS A 30 3.83 27.80 9.18
C LYS A 30 3.04 26.51 9.01
N GLU A 31 3.69 25.47 8.51
CA GLU A 31 3.04 24.20 8.18
C GLU A 31 3.92 23.01 8.61
N THR A 32 3.27 21.87 8.89
CA THR A 32 3.93 20.58 9.12
C THR A 32 3.56 19.64 7.98
N ILE A 33 4.56 19.16 7.23
CA ILE A 33 4.37 18.27 6.08
C ILE A 33 4.82 16.86 6.47
N LEU A 34 3.91 15.88 6.35
CA LEU A 34 4.24 14.47 6.52
C LEU A 34 4.61 13.86 5.17
N SER A 35 5.77 13.20 5.11
CA SER A 35 6.24 12.47 3.94
C SER A 35 6.89 11.14 4.35
N ALA A 36 6.33 10.50 5.37
CA ALA A 36 6.82 9.24 5.94
C ALA A 36 6.33 7.99 5.17
N GLY A 37 5.95 8.17 3.91
CA GLY A 37 5.47 7.10 3.05
C GLY A 37 4.09 6.54 3.43
N PRO A 38 3.63 5.50 2.73
CA PRO A 38 2.30 4.91 2.90
C PRO A 38 2.10 4.23 4.26
N ILE A 39 3.16 3.79 4.93
CA ILE A 39 3.07 3.11 6.24
C ILE A 39 3.27 4.12 7.37
N GLY A 40 4.33 4.92 7.32
CA GLY A 40 4.67 5.85 8.40
C GLY A 40 3.68 7.01 8.54
N THR A 41 3.18 7.56 7.42
CA THR A 41 2.25 8.70 7.47
C THR A 41 0.95 8.39 8.21
N PRO A 42 0.17 7.32 7.89
CA PRO A 42 -1.04 7.01 8.64
C PRO A 42 -0.74 6.61 10.10
N ALA A 43 0.39 5.94 10.37
CA ALA A 43 0.79 5.61 11.74
C ALA A 43 1.04 6.87 12.59
N ILE A 44 1.73 7.87 12.04
CA ILE A 44 1.96 9.17 12.71
C ILE A 44 0.63 9.90 12.92
N LEU A 45 -0.25 9.91 11.92
CA LEU A 45 -1.57 10.55 12.03
C LEU A 45 -2.42 9.91 13.14
N MET A 46 -2.50 8.57 13.17
CA MET A 46 -3.25 7.84 14.19
C MET A 46 -2.67 8.08 15.59
N ASN A 47 -1.34 8.03 15.75
CA ASN A 47 -0.68 8.35 17.04
C ASN A 47 -0.91 9.82 17.46
N SER A 48 -1.17 10.70 16.49
CA SER A 48 -1.52 12.11 16.71
C SER A 48 -3.02 12.35 16.91
N GLY A 49 -3.84 11.30 16.99
CA GLY A 49 -5.29 11.42 17.21
C GLY A 49 -6.12 11.65 15.95
N VAL A 50 -5.57 11.43 14.75
CA VAL A 50 -6.28 11.52 13.47
C VAL A 50 -6.54 10.12 12.92
N GLY A 51 -7.78 9.64 13.03
CA GLY A 51 -8.14 8.25 12.66
C GLY A 51 -9.51 7.85 13.20
N ASP A 52 -9.88 6.58 13.05
CA ASP A 52 -11.15 6.06 13.58
C ASP A 52 -11.23 6.27 15.10
N LYS A 53 -12.27 7.00 15.52
CA LYS A 53 -12.43 7.40 16.92
C LYS A 53 -12.50 6.21 17.87
N ASN A 54 -13.13 5.11 17.48
CA ASN A 54 -13.29 3.94 18.34
C ASN A 54 -11.97 3.17 18.46
N ALA A 55 -11.25 2.98 17.34
CA ALA A 55 -9.95 2.33 17.31
C ALA A 55 -8.92 3.12 18.15
N LEU A 56 -8.90 4.45 18.03
CA LEU A 56 -8.02 5.30 18.84
C LEU A 56 -8.37 5.25 20.33
N ALA A 57 -9.66 5.31 20.67
CA ALA A 57 -10.12 5.22 22.05
C ALA A 57 -9.74 3.88 22.70
N ALA A 58 -9.79 2.77 21.95
CA ALA A 58 -9.38 1.45 22.44
C ALA A 58 -7.89 1.38 22.83
N LEU A 59 -7.04 2.24 22.25
CA LEU A 59 -5.62 2.35 22.56
C LEU A 59 -5.30 3.49 23.56
N GLY A 60 -6.33 4.19 24.06
CA GLY A 60 -6.17 5.33 24.96
C GLY A 60 -5.63 6.59 24.26
N ILE A 61 -5.76 6.71 22.94
CA ILE A 61 -5.31 7.87 22.17
C ILE A 61 -6.47 8.87 22.06
N PRO A 62 -6.30 10.14 22.48
CA PRO A 62 -7.32 11.17 22.31
C PRO A 62 -7.60 11.44 20.83
N SER A 63 -8.85 11.27 20.42
CA SER A 63 -9.26 11.62 19.05
C SER A 63 -9.33 13.14 18.88
N ALA A 64 -8.53 13.64 17.94
CA ALA A 64 -8.55 15.02 17.48
C ALA A 64 -9.37 15.21 16.20
N LEU A 65 -9.32 14.24 15.29
CA LEU A 65 -10.14 14.18 14.08
C LEU A 65 -10.63 12.76 13.85
N ASP A 66 -11.93 12.61 13.65
CA ASP A 66 -12.53 11.40 13.09
C ASP A 66 -12.90 11.68 11.62
N PRO A 67 -12.03 11.32 10.66
CA PRO A 67 -12.35 11.52 9.25
C PRO A 67 -13.52 10.61 8.86
N PRO A 68 -14.35 11.00 7.87
CA PRO A 68 -15.45 10.16 7.41
C PRO A 68 -14.93 8.76 7.03
N GLN A 69 -15.41 7.75 7.74
CA GLN A 69 -15.11 6.35 7.47
C GLN A 69 -15.65 6.01 6.08
N ARG A 70 -14.75 5.81 5.11
CA ARG A 70 -15.10 5.54 3.71
C ARG A 70 -15.80 4.18 3.65
N ARG A 71 -17.12 4.18 3.49
CA ARG A 71 -17.96 2.99 3.37
C ARG A 71 -18.20 2.64 1.89
N PRO A 72 -18.39 1.35 1.56
CA PRO A 72 -19.02 0.36 2.43
C PRO A 72 -18.05 -0.68 3.00
N LYS A 73 -17.94 -0.68 4.34
CA LYS A 73 -17.64 -1.84 5.20
C LYS A 73 -16.24 -2.49 5.08
N CYS A 74 -15.26 -1.80 4.53
CA CYS A 74 -13.86 -2.15 4.66
C CYS A 74 -13.16 -0.99 5.39
N ASP A 75 -12.64 -1.27 6.59
CA ASP A 75 -11.85 -0.35 7.42
C ASP A 75 -10.60 0.16 6.64
N PRO A 76 -9.82 1.14 7.17
CA PRO A 76 -9.23 2.23 6.41
C PRO A 76 -8.50 1.77 5.13
N PRO A 77 -8.68 2.50 4.01
CA PRO A 77 -8.41 2.01 2.66
C PRO A 77 -6.91 1.84 2.43
N MET A 78 -6.33 0.71 2.82
CA MET A 78 -5.09 0.31 2.16
C MET A 78 -5.48 -0.23 0.80
N THR A 79 -4.87 0.30 -0.23
CA THR A 79 -4.67 -0.54 -1.41
C THR A 79 -3.29 -1.13 -1.23
N PHE A 80 -3.18 -2.46 -1.15
CA PHE A 80 -1.93 -3.10 -1.58
C PHE A 80 -1.88 -2.96 -3.08
N ALA A 81 -1.36 -1.80 -3.43
CA ALA A 81 -1.19 -1.33 -4.76
C ALA A 81 -0.08 -2.19 -5.37
N SER A 82 -0.56 -3.15 -6.13
CA SER A 82 0.20 -4.19 -6.79
C SER A 82 0.80 -5.26 -5.87
N TRP A 83 0.32 -6.47 -6.09
CA TRP A 83 0.96 -7.71 -5.71
C TRP A 83 1.68 -8.29 -6.93
N SER A 84 2.59 -9.22 -6.66
CA SER A 84 3.28 -10.01 -7.67
C SER A 84 3.17 -11.48 -7.33
N THR A 85 2.80 -12.32 -8.30
CA THR A 85 2.99 -13.77 -8.18
C THR A 85 4.50 -14.05 -8.33
N GLY A 86 5.13 -14.71 -7.37
CA GLY A 86 6.58 -14.86 -7.39
C GLY A 86 7.18 -15.98 -6.54
N SER A 87 8.00 -16.78 -7.25
CA SER A 87 9.01 -17.74 -6.80
C SER A 87 8.51 -19.13 -6.43
N VAL A 88 8.87 -20.09 -7.30
CA VAL A 88 8.86 -21.51 -6.99
C VAL A 88 10.00 -21.78 -6.02
N SER A 89 9.74 -22.45 -4.91
CA SER A 89 10.78 -22.84 -3.95
C SER A 89 11.63 -24.01 -4.48
N GLY A 90 12.93 -23.96 -4.19
CA GLY A 90 13.92 -24.92 -4.68
C GLY A 90 14.64 -24.40 -5.92
N THR A 91 15.85 -23.88 -5.75
CA THR A 91 16.69 -23.38 -6.85
C THR A 91 17.25 -24.56 -7.64
N PRO A 92 16.79 -24.83 -8.87
CA PRO A 92 17.57 -25.67 -9.75
C PRO A 92 18.85 -24.90 -10.11
N THR A 93 19.97 -25.60 -10.31
CA THR A 93 21.21 -24.95 -10.77
C THR A 93 21.08 -24.66 -12.26
N GLY A 94 21.34 -23.42 -12.70
CA GLY A 94 21.30 -23.05 -14.12
C GLY A 94 20.92 -21.59 -14.36
N ASP A 95 20.66 -21.28 -15.62
CA ASP A 95 20.20 -19.97 -16.08
C ASP A 95 18.67 -19.98 -16.25
N PHE A 96 18.01 -18.93 -15.74
CA PHE A 96 16.55 -18.82 -15.75
C PHE A 96 16.11 -17.47 -16.28
N ILE A 97 14.98 -17.48 -17.00
CA ILE A 97 14.19 -16.28 -17.25
C ILE A 97 13.01 -16.31 -16.28
N CYS A 98 12.89 -15.27 -15.47
CA CYS A 98 11.83 -15.14 -14.48
C CYS A 98 10.80 -14.11 -14.95
N PHE A 99 9.54 -14.53 -14.98
CA PHE A 99 8.42 -13.64 -15.24
C PHE A 99 7.76 -13.29 -13.91
N ARG A 100 7.57 -11.99 -13.69
CA ARG A 100 6.86 -11.47 -12.52
C ARG A 100 5.58 -10.81 -13.00
N ASP A 101 4.45 -11.45 -12.70
CA ASP A 101 3.14 -10.90 -13.00
C ASP A 101 2.76 -9.88 -11.93
N SER A 102 2.58 -8.62 -12.32
CA SER A 102 2.18 -7.55 -11.39
C SER A 102 0.78 -7.04 -11.69
N CYS A 103 -0.14 -7.13 -10.73
CA CYS A 103 -1.47 -6.52 -10.89
C CYS A 103 -1.40 -5.03 -10.54
N THR A 104 -1.58 -4.11 -11.50
CA THR A 104 -1.48 -2.66 -11.23
C THR A 104 -2.80 -2.02 -10.78
N HIS A 105 -3.92 -2.75 -10.92
CA HIS A 105 -5.25 -2.26 -10.58
C HIS A 105 -6.03 -3.32 -9.79
N PRO A 106 -5.53 -3.75 -8.62
CA PRO A 106 -6.24 -4.72 -7.80
C PRO A 106 -7.54 -4.10 -7.29
N THR A 107 -8.59 -4.92 -7.19
CA THR A 107 -9.83 -4.53 -6.51
C THR A 107 -9.81 -4.87 -5.03
N SER A 108 -8.93 -5.77 -4.58
CA SER A 108 -8.77 -6.06 -3.15
C SER A 108 -8.18 -4.86 -2.40
N ARG A 109 -8.52 -4.75 -1.12
CA ARG A 109 -8.10 -3.68 -0.21
C ARG A 109 -7.71 -4.29 1.13
N GLY A 110 -6.69 -3.72 1.75
CA GLY A 110 -6.19 -4.09 3.07
C GLY A 110 -6.43 -2.97 4.09
N THR A 111 -5.79 -3.09 5.24
CA THR A 111 -5.85 -2.11 6.34
C THR A 111 -4.50 -1.88 7.00
N ILE A 112 -4.32 -0.69 7.58
CA ILE A 112 -3.23 -0.39 8.51
C ILE A 112 -3.83 0.24 9.75
N THR A 113 -3.48 -0.30 10.91
CA THR A 113 -3.96 0.19 12.21
C THR A 113 -2.81 0.19 13.21
N LEU A 114 -3.00 0.89 14.32
CA LEU A 114 -2.03 0.86 15.40
C LEU A 114 -2.18 -0.41 16.24
N GLN A 115 -1.05 -1.01 16.61
CA GLN A 115 -1.03 -2.11 17.58
C GLN A 115 -1.15 -1.60 19.01
N SER A 116 -0.55 -0.44 19.30
CA SER A 116 -0.47 0.17 20.62
C SER A 116 -0.44 1.70 20.50
N ASN A 117 -0.36 2.39 21.64
CA ASN A 117 -0.14 3.84 21.70
C ASN A 117 1.34 4.24 21.78
N ASN A 118 2.26 3.28 21.65
CA ASN A 118 3.68 3.56 21.52
C ASN A 118 4.00 3.83 20.04
N PRO A 119 4.42 5.06 19.66
CA PRO A 119 4.68 5.40 18.26
C PRO A 119 5.87 4.66 17.64
N PHE A 120 6.67 3.96 18.46
CA PHE A 120 7.80 3.14 18.00
C PHE A 120 7.42 1.67 17.77
N ASP A 121 6.23 1.24 18.19
CA ASP A 121 5.75 -0.10 17.88
C ASP A 121 5.34 -0.16 16.40
N PRO A 122 5.63 -1.26 15.69
CA PRO A 122 5.20 -1.41 14.31
C PRO A 122 3.66 -1.42 14.24
N PRO A 123 3.06 -0.80 13.20
CA PRO A 123 1.62 -0.87 13.00
C PRO A 123 1.21 -2.29 12.57
N LEU A 124 -0.05 -2.64 12.82
CA LEU A 124 -0.66 -3.82 12.24
C LEU A 124 -0.99 -3.54 10.78
N ILE A 125 -0.53 -4.41 9.88
CA ILE A 125 -0.74 -4.28 8.44
C ILE A 125 -1.39 -5.57 7.95
N ASP A 126 -2.60 -5.46 7.43
CA ASP A 126 -3.24 -6.52 6.65
C ASP A 126 -3.26 -6.08 5.20
N PRO A 127 -2.54 -6.78 4.30
CA PRO A 127 -2.55 -6.44 2.89
C PRO A 127 -3.88 -6.60 2.16
N GLY A 128 -4.71 -7.54 2.61
CA GLY A 128 -5.91 -7.95 1.89
C GLY A 128 -5.62 -8.39 0.45
N LEU A 129 -4.54 -9.12 0.18
CA LEU A 129 -4.24 -9.59 -1.18
C LEU A 129 -5.26 -10.65 -1.62
N LEU A 130 -5.69 -10.58 -2.89
CA LEU A 130 -6.51 -11.62 -3.54
C LEU A 130 -7.86 -11.92 -2.84
N VAL A 131 -8.42 -10.94 -2.12
CA VAL A 131 -9.69 -11.08 -1.38
C VAL A 131 -10.89 -11.05 -2.32
N THR A 132 -10.82 -10.25 -3.39
CA THR A 132 -11.90 -10.15 -4.39
C THR A 132 -11.67 -11.10 -5.55
N ASP A 133 -12.74 -11.64 -6.15
CA ASP A 133 -12.68 -12.60 -7.26
C ASP A 133 -11.92 -12.11 -8.50
N PHE A 134 -11.93 -10.79 -8.75
CA PHE A 134 -11.23 -10.20 -9.89
C PHE A 134 -9.72 -10.37 -9.82
N ASP A 135 -9.13 -10.31 -8.63
CA ASP A 135 -7.67 -10.33 -8.48
C ASP A 135 -7.08 -11.71 -8.88
N PRO A 136 -7.53 -12.86 -8.34
CA PRO A 136 -7.13 -14.18 -8.83
C PRO A 136 -7.45 -14.38 -10.31
N PHE A 137 -8.59 -13.88 -10.80
CA PHE A 137 -8.91 -13.96 -12.23
C PHE A 137 -7.85 -13.28 -13.10
N THR A 138 -7.46 -12.05 -12.77
CA THR A 138 -6.39 -11.35 -13.52
C THR A 138 -5.05 -12.06 -13.43
N ALA A 139 -4.74 -12.68 -12.28
CA ALA A 139 -3.54 -13.50 -12.10
C ALA A 139 -3.49 -14.66 -13.08
N ARG A 140 -4.57 -15.46 -13.14
CA ARG A 140 -4.68 -16.61 -14.06
C ARG A 140 -4.53 -16.18 -15.52
N GLU A 141 -5.15 -15.07 -15.91
CA GLU A 141 -5.03 -14.54 -17.27
C GLU A 141 -3.62 -14.00 -17.57
N SER A 142 -2.91 -13.43 -16.58
CA SER A 142 -1.51 -13.03 -16.74
C SER A 142 -0.61 -14.25 -16.98
N ILE A 143 -0.78 -15.31 -16.19
CA ILE A 143 -0.03 -16.56 -16.34
C ILE A 143 -0.22 -17.13 -17.75
N LYS A 144 -1.46 -17.24 -18.24
CA LYS A 144 -1.74 -17.69 -19.61
C LYS A 144 -1.04 -16.85 -20.68
N LYS A 145 -0.99 -15.53 -20.50
CA LYS A 145 -0.30 -14.60 -21.42
C LYS A 145 1.22 -14.77 -21.37
N THR A 146 1.78 -14.99 -20.19
CA THR A 146 3.21 -15.26 -20.01
C THR A 146 3.62 -16.53 -20.75
N TYR A 147 2.83 -17.61 -20.66
CA TYR A 147 3.11 -18.82 -21.42
C TYR A 147 3.03 -18.61 -22.93
N ARG A 148 1.96 -17.94 -23.41
CA ARG A 148 1.85 -17.56 -24.82
C ARG A 148 3.05 -16.72 -25.29
N PHE A 149 3.59 -15.86 -24.43
CA PHE A 149 4.76 -15.04 -24.75
C PHE A 149 6.01 -15.91 -24.92
N VAL A 150 6.29 -16.85 -24.02
CA VAL A 150 7.48 -17.72 -24.10
C VAL A 150 7.38 -18.82 -25.15
N GLU A 151 6.17 -19.18 -25.58
CA GLU A 151 5.95 -20.12 -26.69
C GLU A 151 6.22 -19.50 -28.08
N ALA A 152 6.39 -18.17 -28.16
CA ALA A 152 6.67 -17.50 -29.42
C ALA A 152 8.01 -17.99 -30.01
N SER A 153 8.08 -18.09 -31.34
CA SER A 153 9.24 -18.66 -32.06
C SER A 153 10.58 -17.97 -31.78
N VAL A 154 10.57 -16.71 -31.33
CA VAL A 154 11.78 -15.95 -30.94
C VAL A 154 12.49 -16.56 -29.74
N TRP A 155 11.74 -17.29 -28.90
CA TRP A 155 12.23 -17.96 -27.70
C TRP A 155 12.62 -19.41 -27.93
N LYS A 156 12.45 -19.90 -29.16
CA LYS A 156 12.91 -21.24 -29.56
C LYS A 156 14.41 -21.34 -29.24
N ASP A 157 14.78 -22.39 -28.51
CA ASP A 157 16.13 -22.69 -28.02
C ASP A 157 16.63 -21.82 -26.83
N TYR A 158 15.87 -20.79 -26.40
CA TYR A 158 16.16 -20.02 -25.18
C TYR A 158 15.36 -20.52 -23.97
N ILE A 159 14.08 -20.86 -24.17
CA ILE A 159 13.21 -21.41 -23.14
C ILE A 159 13.04 -22.90 -23.40
N ILE A 160 13.81 -23.72 -22.67
CA ILE A 160 13.84 -25.18 -22.87
C ILE A 160 12.69 -25.91 -22.16
N ALA A 161 12.26 -25.43 -21.00
CA ALA A 161 11.16 -25.97 -20.21
C ALA A 161 10.74 -24.97 -19.11
N PRO A 162 9.47 -24.98 -18.67
CA PRO A 162 9.05 -24.27 -17.47
C PRO A 162 9.55 -25.00 -16.20
N THR A 163 9.83 -24.25 -15.14
CA THR A 163 10.16 -24.83 -13.81
C THR A 163 8.96 -25.43 -13.10
N VAL A 164 7.75 -24.93 -13.38
CA VAL A 164 6.47 -25.47 -12.92
C VAL A 164 5.49 -25.38 -14.06
N ASP A 165 4.79 -26.47 -14.36
CA ASP A 165 3.76 -26.51 -15.41
C ASP A 165 2.42 -25.95 -14.89
N LEU A 166 2.31 -24.62 -14.90
CA LEU A 166 1.14 -23.90 -14.38
C LEU A 166 -0.06 -23.94 -15.35
N LEU A 167 0.17 -24.16 -16.65
CA LEU A 167 -0.91 -24.17 -17.64
C LEU A 167 -1.81 -25.41 -17.54
N ASN A 168 -1.24 -26.54 -17.11
CA ASN A 168 -1.94 -27.81 -17.02
C ASN A 168 -2.56 -28.06 -15.63
N MET A 169 -2.46 -27.10 -14.70
CA MET A 169 -3.12 -27.18 -13.40
C MET A 169 -4.64 -26.99 -13.52
N SER A 170 -5.40 -27.58 -12.60
CA SER A 170 -6.81 -27.21 -12.41
C SER A 170 -6.92 -25.76 -11.91
N THR A 171 -8.08 -25.13 -12.11
CA THR A 171 -8.33 -23.77 -11.61
C THR A 171 -8.07 -23.65 -10.11
N ASP A 172 -8.54 -24.61 -9.31
CA ASP A 172 -8.39 -24.59 -7.86
C ASP A 172 -6.92 -24.69 -7.44
N ALA A 173 -6.14 -25.57 -8.08
CA ALA A 173 -4.72 -25.72 -7.81
C ALA A 173 -3.93 -24.47 -8.25
N LEU A 174 -4.31 -23.86 -9.36
CA LEU A 174 -3.70 -22.61 -9.84
C LEU A 174 -4.00 -21.44 -8.89
N ASP A 175 -5.22 -21.36 -8.36
CA ASP A 175 -5.61 -20.35 -7.38
C ASP A 175 -4.86 -20.53 -6.05
N GLU A 176 -4.71 -21.76 -5.59
CA GLU A 176 -3.91 -22.08 -4.41
C GLU A 176 -2.44 -21.67 -4.64
N PHE A 177 -1.87 -21.98 -5.80
CA PHE A 177 -0.52 -21.54 -6.16
C PHE A 177 -0.40 -20.02 -6.15
N ILE A 178 -1.34 -19.30 -6.78
CA ILE A 178 -1.37 -17.84 -6.80
C ILE A 178 -1.42 -17.28 -5.38
N ARG A 179 -2.28 -17.83 -4.51
CA ARG A 179 -2.39 -17.37 -3.11
C ARG A 179 -1.12 -17.62 -2.30
N ASN A 180 -0.46 -18.76 -2.51
CA ASN A 180 0.74 -19.13 -1.77
C ASN A 180 2.03 -18.43 -2.26
N THR A 181 2.00 -17.87 -3.46
CA THR A 181 3.18 -17.23 -4.08
C THR A 181 3.02 -15.74 -4.33
N SER A 182 1.86 -15.16 -4.02
CA SER A 182 1.64 -13.72 -4.16
C SER A 182 2.19 -12.95 -2.97
N ASP A 183 2.95 -11.91 -3.25
CA ASP A 183 3.46 -10.97 -2.26
C ASP A 183 3.33 -9.51 -2.76
N SER A 184 3.56 -8.55 -1.89
CA SER A 184 3.63 -7.13 -2.20
C SER A 184 4.67 -6.83 -3.27
N SER A 185 4.30 -6.02 -4.27
CA SER A 185 5.27 -5.45 -5.21
C SER A 185 6.14 -4.33 -4.61
N GLY A 186 5.83 -3.89 -3.40
CA GLY A 186 6.45 -2.71 -2.77
C GLY A 186 5.81 -1.37 -3.20
N HIS A 187 4.74 -1.38 -4.00
CA HIS A 187 4.07 -0.17 -4.49
C HIS A 187 2.86 0.28 -3.66
N ILE A 188 2.89 0.15 -2.33
CA ILE A 188 1.77 0.47 -1.44
C ILE A 188 1.37 1.96 -1.54
N VAL A 189 0.08 2.26 -1.71
CA VAL A 189 -0.46 3.63 -1.76
C VAL A 189 -1.85 3.73 -1.13
N LEU A 190 -2.39 4.95 -1.04
CA LEU A 190 -3.78 5.28 -0.66
C LEU A 190 -4.17 5.13 0.81
N THR A 191 -3.19 4.90 1.66
CA THR A 191 -3.36 4.83 3.12
C THR A 191 -3.83 6.15 3.73
N VAL A 192 -3.54 7.28 3.05
CA VAL A 192 -4.09 8.62 3.30
C VAL A 192 -4.56 9.20 1.97
N ALA A 193 -5.69 8.71 1.47
CA ALA A 193 -6.15 9.05 0.12
C ALA A 193 -6.63 10.50 -0.02
N MET A 194 -6.17 11.15 -1.09
CA MET A 194 -6.57 12.48 -1.53
C MET A 194 -7.88 12.41 -2.32
N SER A 195 -8.97 12.87 -1.71
CA SER A 195 -10.32 12.90 -2.30
C SER A 195 -11.14 14.05 -1.70
N ALA A 196 -12.24 14.41 -2.35
CA ALA A 196 -13.24 15.25 -1.68
C ALA A 196 -13.83 14.50 -0.47
N LYS A 197 -14.31 15.26 0.51
CA LYS A 197 -14.76 14.76 1.83
C LYS A 197 -15.84 13.66 1.75
N ASP A 198 -16.69 13.74 0.73
CA ASP A 198 -17.81 12.81 0.52
C ASP A 198 -17.72 12.06 -0.82
N ALA A 199 -16.56 12.11 -1.49
CA ALA A 199 -16.39 11.42 -2.76
C ALA A 199 -16.32 9.90 -2.54
N SER A 200 -17.11 9.17 -3.32
CA SER A 200 -16.97 7.72 -3.52
C SER A 200 -15.76 7.36 -4.38
N TYR A 201 -15.01 8.35 -4.86
CA TYR A 201 -13.83 8.24 -5.71
C TYR A 201 -12.66 9.03 -5.11
N GLY A 202 -11.43 8.63 -5.41
CA GLY A 202 -10.20 9.33 -5.02
C GLY A 202 -9.02 8.51 -5.52
N ALA A 203 -8.02 9.14 -6.16
CA ALA A 203 -6.98 8.53 -7.01
C ALA A 203 -6.77 7.00 -6.79
N PRO A 204 -7.66 6.11 -7.29
CA PRO A 204 -7.88 4.82 -6.63
C PRO A 204 -6.92 3.72 -7.08
N PHE A 205 -5.85 4.08 -7.78
CA PHE A 205 -5.04 3.16 -8.55
C PHE A 205 -3.56 3.49 -8.49
N VAL A 206 -2.77 2.45 -8.78
CA VAL A 206 -1.33 2.57 -8.96
C VAL A 206 -1.10 3.27 -10.30
N PRO A 207 -0.51 4.48 -10.32
CA PRO A 207 -0.47 5.30 -11.53
C PRO A 207 0.33 4.66 -12.68
N SER A 208 1.19 3.68 -12.37
CA SER A 208 1.87 2.85 -13.36
C SER A 208 2.43 1.59 -12.69
N ALA A 209 3.09 0.72 -13.47
CA ALA A 209 3.80 -0.44 -12.93
C ALA A 209 4.92 -0.08 -11.94
N HIS A 210 5.46 1.16 -11.96
CA HIS A 210 6.50 1.63 -11.03
C HIS A 210 6.18 3.04 -10.52
N ILE A 211 6.00 3.19 -9.22
CA ILE A 211 5.45 4.45 -8.68
C ILE A 211 6.47 5.55 -8.42
N ARG A 212 7.78 5.29 -8.56
CA ARG A 212 8.83 6.27 -8.20
C ARG A 212 8.67 7.61 -8.93
N ALA A 213 8.40 7.57 -10.24
CA ALA A 213 8.19 8.79 -11.02
C ALA A 213 6.96 9.56 -10.52
N ALA A 214 5.86 8.86 -10.24
CA ALA A 214 4.66 9.47 -9.69
C ALA A 214 4.90 10.10 -8.31
N THR A 215 5.72 9.48 -7.46
CA THR A 215 6.14 10.05 -6.17
C THR A 215 6.83 11.40 -6.35
N TYR A 216 7.76 11.54 -7.30
CA TYR A 216 8.42 12.82 -7.59
C TYR A 216 7.43 13.87 -8.10
N VAL A 217 6.52 13.50 -9.00
CA VAL A 217 5.49 14.42 -9.51
C VAL A 217 4.60 14.96 -8.39
N VAL A 218 4.18 14.09 -7.46
CA VAL A 218 3.38 14.49 -6.29
C VAL A 218 4.19 15.41 -5.38
N ALA A 219 5.47 15.11 -5.15
CA ALA A 219 6.36 15.95 -4.33
C ALA A 219 6.55 17.36 -4.94
N GLU A 220 6.85 17.44 -6.24
CA GLU A 220 6.98 18.71 -6.96
C GLU A 220 5.68 19.52 -6.93
N ARG A 221 4.54 18.85 -7.17
CA ARG A 221 3.23 19.52 -7.08
C ARG A 221 2.95 20.02 -5.66
N GLY A 222 3.26 19.23 -4.64
CA GLY A 222 3.16 19.63 -3.23
C GLY A 222 4.03 20.84 -2.91
N ALA A 223 5.28 20.86 -3.37
CA ALA A 223 6.18 21.99 -3.17
C ALA A 223 5.66 23.28 -3.81
N ASN A 224 5.06 23.20 -5.00
CA ASN A 224 4.45 24.36 -5.65
C ASN A 224 3.25 24.88 -4.86
N LEU A 225 2.38 23.99 -4.35
CA LEU A 225 1.23 24.39 -3.51
C LEU A 225 1.66 25.09 -2.21
N VAL A 226 2.79 24.69 -1.62
CA VAL A 226 3.36 25.34 -0.43
C VAL A 226 3.93 26.71 -0.76
N LYS A 227 4.56 26.88 -1.94
CA LYS A 227 5.10 28.18 -2.40
C LYS A 227 4.01 29.21 -2.72
N GLU A 228 2.83 28.76 -3.13
CA GLU A 228 1.69 29.59 -3.52
C GLU A 228 0.89 30.16 -2.32
N ARG A 229 1.21 29.77 -1.08
CA ARG A 229 0.51 30.15 0.16
C ARG A 229 1.32 31.14 1.01
#